data_AF-A0A1G4YP31-F1
#
_entry.id   AF-A0A1G4YP31-F1
#
_cell.length_a   1.000
_cell.length_b   1.000
_cell.length_c   1.000
_cell.angle_alpha   90.00
_cell.angle_beta   90.00
_cell.angle_gamma   90.00
#
_symmetry.space_group_name_H-M   'P 1'
#
loop_
_entity.id
_entity.type
_entity.pdbx_description
1 polymer ?
#
loop_
_entity_poly.entity_id
_entity_poly.type
_entity_poly.pdbx_seq_one_letter_code
_entity_poly.pdbx_strand_id
1 'polypeptide(L)'
;MATPRARRHSVPTRRRRPATYLGVTAAGAVLAHVLVGAAPAAPVAAEPVSVAASLGLTAQQAPAAPDLGQLADLAASRSSREDQQAAAATAQAAADQAVLEQQAAEAAAAEAAAQAAAEAAAAAEAAAAAAAAAPSNAVSGIAKITNSSGPVKPVVQAAADAVVSNVPGADSITLGGTRPSAADPGGHPSGYALDYMVLTDSALGDAIVQYHIDHWAELGVEYIIWEQRMLSSPGGSWVMMEDRGGTTANHYDHPHVNYR
;
A
#
# COMPACT_ATOMS: atom_id res chain seq x y z
N MET A 1 35.39 -18.40 47.05
CA MET A 1 34.41 -19.00 46.13
C MET A 1 33.06 -18.36 46.40
N ALA A 2 32.67 -17.39 45.58
CA ALA A 2 31.41 -16.65 45.71
C ALA A 2 30.74 -16.56 44.34
N THR A 3 29.52 -17.09 44.24
CA THR A 3 28.67 -17.11 43.05
C THR A 3 27.88 -15.80 42.93
N PRO A 4 27.80 -15.16 41.75
CA PRO A 4 26.85 -14.07 41.54
C PRO A 4 25.52 -14.59 40.96
N ARG A 5 24.46 -14.04 41.55
CA ARG A 5 23.04 -14.35 41.40
C ARG A 5 22.45 -13.55 40.23
N ALA A 6 21.90 -14.21 39.21
CA ALA A 6 21.29 -13.57 38.05
C ALA A 6 20.00 -12.82 38.45
N ARG A 7 19.94 -11.51 38.17
CA ARG A 7 18.75 -10.66 38.34
C ARG A 7 17.85 -10.82 37.12
N ARG A 8 16.59 -11.22 37.35
CA ARG A 8 15.54 -11.24 36.32
C ARG A 8 14.93 -9.83 36.22
N HIS A 9 15.08 -9.18 35.08
CA HIS A 9 14.38 -7.93 34.77
C HIS A 9 12.98 -8.25 34.24
N SER A 10 11.97 -7.73 34.93
CA SER A 10 10.56 -7.84 34.56
C SER A 10 10.19 -6.69 33.61
N VAL A 11 9.52 -7.01 32.50
CA VAL A 11 9.08 -6.05 31.48
C VAL A 11 7.70 -5.49 31.88
N PRO A 12 7.48 -4.16 31.88
CA PRO A 12 6.17 -3.60 32.20
C PRO A 12 5.22 -3.64 30.99
N THR A 13 4.00 -4.14 31.20
CA THR A 13 2.90 -4.15 30.23
C THR A 13 2.23 -2.77 30.15
N ARG A 14 2.16 -2.20 28.94
CA ARG A 14 1.47 -0.92 28.67
C ARG A 14 -0.04 -1.15 28.52
N ARG A 15 -0.84 -0.61 29.45
CA ARG A 15 -2.31 -0.48 29.34
C ARG A 15 -2.66 0.63 28.34
N ARG A 16 -3.50 0.33 27.34
CA ARG A 16 -4.15 1.32 26.45
C ARG A 16 -5.38 1.93 27.15
N ARG A 17 -5.56 3.25 27.04
CA ARG A 17 -6.78 4.00 27.43
C ARG A 17 -7.45 4.57 26.17
N PRO A 18 -8.79 4.57 26.07
CA PRO A 18 -9.51 5.22 24.98
C PRO A 18 -9.71 6.73 25.24
N ALA A 19 -9.48 7.55 24.22
CA ALA A 19 -9.70 8.99 24.23
C ALA A 19 -11.14 9.32 23.82
N THR A 20 -11.82 10.12 24.64
CA THR A 20 -13.14 10.72 24.38
C THR A 20 -12.96 12.02 23.60
N TYR A 21 -13.67 12.16 22.47
CA TYR A 21 -13.76 13.41 21.70
C TYR A 21 -14.72 14.40 22.37
N LEU A 22 -14.26 15.62 22.63
CA LEU A 22 -15.05 16.74 23.13
C LEU A 22 -15.34 17.69 21.96
N GLY A 23 -16.61 17.77 21.54
CA GLY A 23 -17.07 18.73 20.53
C GLY A 23 -17.39 20.08 21.19
N VAL A 24 -16.82 21.16 20.66
CA VAL A 24 -17.11 22.54 21.07
C VAL A 24 -17.97 23.18 19.98
N THR A 25 -19.20 23.58 20.33
CA THR A 25 -20.07 24.42 19.49
C THR A 25 -20.14 25.82 20.10
N ALA A 26 -19.74 26.84 19.32
CA ALA A 26 -19.91 28.24 19.67
C ALA A 26 -21.13 28.80 18.89
N ALA A 27 -22.20 29.14 19.61
CA ALA A 27 -23.37 29.82 19.07
C ALA A 27 -23.22 31.34 19.31
N GLY A 28 -23.16 32.12 18.23
CA GLY A 28 -23.15 33.58 18.27
C GLY A 28 -24.56 34.15 18.41
N ALA A 29 -24.77 35.02 19.40
CA ALA A 29 -26.00 35.77 19.59
C ALA A 29 -25.94 37.11 18.83
N VAL A 30 -26.96 37.42 18.04
CA VAL A 30 -27.17 38.74 17.42
C VAL A 30 -28.34 39.42 18.13
N LEU A 31 -28.07 40.56 18.78
CA LEU A 31 -29.09 41.44 19.38
C LEU A 31 -29.49 42.51 18.36
N ALA A 32 -30.74 42.50 17.90
CA ALA A 32 -31.36 43.58 17.14
C ALA A 32 -32.12 44.51 18.10
N HIS A 33 -31.75 45.79 18.14
CA HIS A 33 -32.49 46.84 18.84
C HIS A 33 -33.35 47.61 17.82
N VAL A 34 -34.67 47.45 17.91
CA VAL A 34 -35.65 48.27 17.18
C VAL A 34 -36.15 49.35 18.14
N LEU A 35 -35.85 50.61 17.83
CA LEU A 35 -36.42 51.78 18.48
C LEU A 35 -37.35 52.47 17.48
N VAL A 36 -38.66 52.23 17.63
CA VAL A 36 -39.72 53.01 16.99
C VAL A 36 -39.91 54.30 17.80
N GLY A 37 -39.43 55.42 17.26
CA GLY A 37 -39.67 56.76 17.79
C GLY A 37 -40.82 57.42 17.03
N ALA A 38 -41.89 57.77 17.75
CA ALA A 38 -43.07 58.45 17.24
C ALA A 38 -42.76 59.86 16.69
N ALA A 39 -43.39 60.22 15.57
CA ALA A 39 -43.28 61.54 14.96
C ALA A 39 -44.02 62.62 15.79
N PRO A 40 -43.40 63.78 16.08
CA PRO A 40 -44.14 64.95 16.53
C PRO A 40 -44.58 65.83 15.35
N ALA A 41 -45.76 66.42 15.51
CA ALA A 41 -46.42 67.30 14.55
C ALA A 41 -45.60 68.57 14.20
N ALA A 42 -45.74 69.03 12.96
CA ALA A 42 -45.04 70.19 12.40
C ALA A 42 -45.40 71.50 13.12
N PRO A 43 -44.42 72.34 13.49
CA PRO A 43 -44.66 73.75 13.81
C PRO A 43 -44.66 74.61 12.54
N VAL A 44 -45.54 75.60 12.58
CA VAL A 44 -45.77 76.70 11.63
C VAL A 44 -44.49 77.51 11.32
N ALA A 45 -44.42 78.01 10.08
CA ALA A 45 -43.32 78.79 9.54
C ALA A 45 -43.03 80.07 10.35
N ALA A 46 -41.78 80.21 10.79
CA ALA A 46 -41.20 81.49 11.18
C ALA A 46 -40.05 81.79 10.21
N GLU A 47 -40.13 82.91 9.51
CA GLU A 47 -39.07 83.42 8.63
C GLU A 47 -37.78 83.66 9.44
N PRO A 48 -36.66 82.99 9.14
CA PRO A 48 -35.41 83.24 9.85
C PRO A 48 -34.84 84.59 9.41
N VAL A 49 -34.96 85.61 10.27
CA VAL A 49 -34.22 86.87 10.08
C VAL A 49 -32.74 86.57 10.33
N SER A 50 -31.93 86.66 9.28
CA SER A 50 -30.50 86.32 9.34
C SER A 50 -29.74 87.25 10.27
N VAL A 51 -29.09 86.68 11.30
CA VAL A 51 -28.20 87.36 12.26
C VAL A 51 -27.02 88.06 11.57
N ALA A 52 -26.68 87.66 10.35
CA ALA A 52 -25.64 88.33 9.55
C ALA A 52 -26.00 89.79 9.20
N ALA A 53 -27.30 90.09 9.02
CA ALA A 53 -27.75 91.44 8.67
C ALA A 53 -27.71 92.41 9.88
N SER A 54 -27.89 91.91 11.10
CA SER A 54 -27.84 92.73 12.32
C SER A 54 -26.42 93.03 12.81
N LEU A 55 -25.41 92.27 12.36
CA LEU A 55 -24.00 92.47 12.74
C LEU A 55 -23.20 93.35 11.76
N GLY A 56 -23.81 93.83 10.67
CA GLY A 56 -23.14 94.74 9.72
C GLY A 56 -21.93 94.13 8.99
N LEU A 57 -21.79 92.80 8.99
CA LEU A 57 -20.76 92.12 8.20
C LEU A 57 -21.19 92.16 6.73
N THR A 58 -20.53 93.00 5.94
CA THR A 58 -20.52 92.84 4.48
C THR A 58 -19.85 91.51 4.16
N ALA A 59 -20.42 90.77 3.21
CA ALA A 59 -19.89 89.48 2.78
C ALA A 59 -18.46 89.66 2.24
N GLN A 60 -17.47 89.49 3.10
CA GLN A 60 -16.10 89.24 2.68
C GLN A 60 -16.16 87.96 1.85
N GLN A 61 -15.72 88.05 0.59
CA GLN A 61 -15.67 86.95 -0.38
C GLN A 61 -15.44 85.63 0.35
N ALA A 62 -16.45 84.75 0.34
CA ALA A 62 -16.26 83.38 0.76
C ALA A 62 -15.06 82.84 -0.04
N PRO A 63 -14.10 82.12 0.58
CA PRO A 63 -13.12 81.41 -0.21
C PRO A 63 -13.87 80.60 -1.26
N ALA A 64 -13.40 80.61 -2.50
CA ALA A 64 -14.08 79.94 -3.62
C ALA A 64 -14.56 78.56 -3.17
N ALA A 65 -15.83 78.24 -3.45
CA ALA A 65 -16.38 76.94 -3.13
C ALA A 65 -15.42 75.85 -3.64
N PRO A 66 -15.13 74.80 -2.86
CA PRO A 66 -14.19 73.77 -3.28
C PRO A 66 -14.61 73.22 -4.65
N ASP A 67 -13.65 73.09 -5.55
CA ASP A 67 -13.88 72.58 -6.91
C ASP A 67 -14.39 71.13 -6.83
N LEU A 68 -15.71 70.98 -7.01
CA LEU A 68 -16.39 69.69 -6.91
C LEU A 68 -15.86 68.67 -7.95
N GLY A 69 -15.29 69.15 -9.07
CA GLY A 69 -14.65 68.28 -10.07
C GLY A 69 -13.41 67.58 -9.53
N GLN A 70 -12.54 68.32 -8.83
CA GLN A 70 -11.33 67.76 -8.21
C GLN A 70 -11.65 66.73 -7.11
N LEU A 71 -12.76 66.92 -6.39
CA LEU A 71 -13.23 65.95 -5.39
C LEU A 71 -13.74 64.66 -6.04
N ALA A 72 -14.44 64.76 -7.18
CA ALA A 72 -14.90 63.60 -7.93
C ALA A 72 -13.73 62.79 -8.52
N ASP A 73 -12.71 63.46 -9.07
CA ASP A 73 -11.50 62.81 -9.59
C ASP A 73 -10.70 62.10 -8.50
N LEU A 74 -10.64 62.70 -7.30
CA LEU A 74 -10.00 62.08 -6.15
C LEU A 74 -10.76 60.84 -5.65
N ALA A 75 -12.10 60.88 -5.68
CA ALA A 75 -12.94 59.72 -5.33
C ALA A 75 -12.77 58.59 -6.35
N ALA A 76 -12.78 58.90 -7.65
CA ALA A 76 -12.52 57.92 -8.72
C ALA A 76 -11.11 57.29 -8.59
N SER A 77 -10.09 58.10 -8.31
CA SER A 77 -8.72 57.64 -8.07
C SER A 77 -8.58 56.76 -6.82
N ARG A 78 -9.39 57.01 -5.78
CA ARG A 78 -9.44 56.15 -4.58
C ARG A 78 -10.09 54.81 -4.91
N SER A 79 -11.25 54.81 -5.58
CA SER A 79 -11.94 53.59 -6.01
C SER A 79 -11.02 52.71 -6.88
N SER A 80 -10.33 53.28 -7.86
CA SER A 80 -9.41 52.51 -8.71
C SER A 80 -8.23 51.90 -7.95
N ARG A 81 -7.72 52.58 -6.91
CA ARG A 81 -6.66 52.02 -6.05
C ARG A 81 -7.18 50.90 -5.15
N GLU A 82 -8.40 51.03 -4.63
CA GLU A 82 -9.05 49.98 -3.83
C GLU A 82 -9.28 48.72 -4.68
N ASP A 83 -9.74 48.88 -5.93
CA ASP A 83 -9.91 47.77 -6.88
C ASP A 83 -8.56 47.10 -7.22
N GLN A 84 -7.51 47.89 -7.48
CA GLN A 84 -6.16 47.36 -7.70
C GLN A 84 -5.61 46.62 -6.48
N GLN A 85 -5.88 47.12 -5.27
CA GLN A 85 -5.44 46.49 -4.03
C GLN A 85 -6.18 45.16 -3.79
N ALA A 86 -7.49 45.10 -4.07
CA ALA A 86 -8.26 43.86 -3.99
C ALA A 86 -7.79 42.83 -5.03
N ALA A 87 -7.50 43.26 -6.26
CA ALA A 87 -6.94 42.41 -7.30
C ALA A 87 -5.56 41.87 -6.91
N ALA A 88 -4.68 42.72 -6.36
CA ALA A 88 -3.37 42.31 -5.88
C ALA A 88 -3.46 41.31 -4.71
N ALA A 89 -4.38 41.53 -3.77
CA ALA A 89 -4.62 40.60 -2.67
C ALA A 89 -5.09 39.22 -3.16
N THR A 90 -5.96 39.20 -4.17
CA THR A 90 -6.45 37.95 -4.79
C THR A 90 -5.33 37.23 -5.53
N ALA A 91 -4.50 37.97 -6.27
CA ALA A 91 -3.33 37.41 -6.96
C ALA A 91 -2.30 36.83 -5.98
N GLN A 92 -2.06 37.51 -4.86
CA GLN A 92 -1.17 37.01 -3.81
C GLN A 92 -1.73 35.74 -3.17
N ALA A 93 -3.01 35.70 -2.83
CA ALA A 93 -3.65 34.51 -2.27
C ALA A 93 -3.58 33.31 -3.23
N ALA A 94 -3.75 33.54 -4.54
CA ALA A 94 -3.59 32.50 -5.55
C ALA A 94 -2.13 32.00 -5.65
N ALA A 95 -1.15 32.90 -5.56
CA ALA A 95 0.26 32.53 -5.55
C ALA A 95 0.64 31.72 -4.30
N ASP A 96 0.17 32.14 -3.12
CA ASP A 96 0.41 31.42 -1.86
C ASP A 96 -0.21 30.03 -1.89
N GLN A 97 -1.43 29.91 -2.43
CA GLN A 97 -2.11 28.63 -2.63
C GLN A 97 -1.33 27.70 -3.57
N ALA A 98 -0.82 28.22 -4.69
CA ALA A 98 -0.02 27.43 -5.63
C ALA A 98 1.29 26.92 -5.00
N VAL A 99 1.93 27.71 -4.14
CA VAL A 99 3.13 27.27 -3.40
C VAL A 99 2.80 26.14 -2.43
N LEU A 100 1.67 26.23 -1.72
CA LEU A 100 1.23 25.16 -0.81
C LEU A 100 0.90 23.87 -1.56
N GLU A 101 0.25 23.97 -2.72
CA GLU A 101 -0.06 22.81 -3.56
C GLU A 101 1.21 22.16 -4.12
N GLN A 102 2.20 22.95 -4.54
CA GLN A 102 3.50 22.43 -4.96
C GLN A 102 4.20 21.70 -3.81
N GLN A 103 4.24 22.29 -2.61
CA GLN A 103 4.86 21.67 -1.43
C GLN A 103 4.17 20.36 -1.03
N ALA A 104 2.84 20.31 -1.11
CA ALA A 104 2.08 19.10 -0.85
C ALA A 104 2.36 18.00 -1.89
N ALA A 105 2.48 18.36 -3.17
CA ALA A 105 2.83 17.43 -4.24
C ALA A 105 4.25 16.88 -4.08
N GLU A 106 5.23 17.72 -3.73
CA GLU A 106 6.60 17.31 -3.45
C GLU A 106 6.69 16.38 -2.23
N ALA A 107 5.95 16.68 -1.16
CA ALA A 107 5.87 15.82 0.03
C ALA A 107 5.25 14.46 -0.29
N ALA A 108 4.16 14.43 -1.06
CA ALA A 108 3.52 13.18 -1.49
C ALA A 108 4.44 12.34 -2.40
N ALA A 109 5.19 12.98 -3.30
CA ALA A 109 6.17 12.30 -4.14
C ALA A 109 7.33 11.72 -3.31
N ALA A 110 7.81 12.45 -2.29
CA ALA A 110 8.84 11.97 -1.38
C ALA A 110 8.37 10.78 -0.53
N GLU A 111 7.12 10.80 -0.05
CA GLU A 111 6.53 9.69 0.69
C GLU A 111 6.36 8.44 -0.20
N ALA A 112 5.88 8.61 -1.43
CA ALA A 112 5.77 7.53 -2.40
C ALA A 112 7.15 6.92 -2.74
N ALA A 113 8.17 7.76 -2.93
CA ALA A 113 9.54 7.31 -3.17
C ALA A 113 10.13 6.55 -1.96
N ALA A 114 9.86 7.03 -0.74
CA ALA A 114 10.28 6.35 0.48
C ALA A 114 9.60 4.99 0.65
N GLN A 115 8.30 4.89 0.34
CA GLN A 115 7.57 3.62 0.37
C GLN A 115 8.11 2.64 -0.68
N ALA A 116 8.34 3.09 -1.91
CA ALA A 116 8.92 2.26 -2.97
C ALA A 116 10.34 1.77 -2.60
N ALA A 117 11.16 2.63 -1.97
CA ALA A 117 12.48 2.24 -1.47
C ALA A 117 12.40 1.21 -0.33
N ALA A 118 11.43 1.35 0.58
CA ALA A 118 11.20 0.39 1.65
C ALA A 118 10.72 -0.97 1.11
N GLU A 119 9.81 -0.99 0.14
CA GLU A 119 9.36 -2.20 -0.54
C GLU A 119 10.51 -2.88 -1.30
N ALA A 120 11.34 -2.11 -2.00
CA ALA A 120 12.54 -2.62 -2.69
C ALA A 120 13.58 -3.19 -1.70
N ALA A 121 13.78 -2.54 -0.55
CA ALA A 121 14.67 -3.03 0.49
C ALA A 121 14.13 -4.33 1.12
N ALA A 122 12.82 -4.42 1.38
CA ALA A 122 12.18 -5.64 1.89
C ALA A 122 12.27 -6.79 0.87
N ALA A 123 12.09 -6.50 -0.42
CA ALA A 123 12.26 -7.49 -1.49
C ALA A 123 13.72 -7.97 -1.60
N ALA A 124 14.70 -7.07 -1.45
CA ALA A 124 16.12 -7.42 -1.44
C ALA A 124 16.51 -8.27 -0.21
N GLU A 125 15.95 -7.96 0.97
CA GLU A 125 16.15 -8.75 2.18
C GLU A 125 15.52 -10.15 2.07
N ALA A 126 14.31 -10.24 1.49
CA ALA A 126 13.67 -11.53 1.20
C ALA A 126 14.47 -12.34 0.17
N ALA A 127 15.02 -11.71 -0.87
CA ALA A 127 15.89 -12.37 -1.84
C ALA A 127 17.23 -12.83 -1.22
N ALA A 128 17.82 -12.04 -0.32
CA ALA A 128 19.02 -12.43 0.42
C ALA A 128 18.75 -13.57 1.41
N ALA A 129 17.59 -13.58 2.07
CA ALA A 129 17.16 -14.69 2.92
C ALA A 129 16.91 -15.98 2.09
N ALA A 130 16.30 -15.86 0.91
CA ALA A 130 16.16 -16.97 -0.04
C ALA A 130 17.52 -17.48 -0.55
N ALA A 131 18.49 -16.59 -0.80
CA ALA A 131 19.84 -16.96 -1.20
C ALA A 131 20.68 -17.58 -0.06
N ALA A 132 20.41 -17.22 1.20
CA ALA A 132 21.04 -17.84 2.37
C ALA A 132 20.38 -19.16 2.76
N ALA A 133 19.10 -19.33 2.43
CA ALA A 133 18.38 -20.60 2.45
C ALA A 133 18.60 -21.42 1.17
N ALA A 134 19.38 -20.91 0.21
CA ALA A 134 19.73 -21.65 -0.98
C ALA A 134 20.44 -22.93 -0.52
N PRO A 135 19.90 -24.09 -0.90
CA PRO A 135 20.53 -25.32 -0.54
C PRO A 135 21.92 -25.33 -1.14
N SER A 136 22.92 -25.56 -0.29
CA SER A 136 24.18 -26.09 -0.77
C SER A 136 23.84 -27.35 -1.55
N ASN A 137 24.24 -27.47 -2.82
CA ASN A 137 24.15 -28.72 -3.61
C ASN A 137 24.94 -29.90 -2.98
N ALA A 138 25.33 -29.80 -1.71
CA ALA A 138 25.79 -30.90 -0.89
C ALA A 138 24.61 -31.83 -0.57
N VAL A 139 24.32 -32.72 -1.52
CA VAL A 139 23.47 -33.89 -1.29
C VAL A 139 23.97 -34.61 -0.04
N SER A 140 23.17 -34.58 1.01
CA SER A 140 23.49 -35.18 2.32
C SER A 140 22.47 -36.24 2.73
N GLY A 141 21.33 -36.30 2.03
CA GLY A 141 20.29 -37.31 2.18
C GLY A 141 20.23 -38.25 0.98
N ILE A 142 19.87 -39.51 1.24
CA ILE A 142 19.54 -40.51 0.21
C ILE A 142 18.03 -40.73 0.25
N ALA A 143 17.35 -40.52 -0.87
CA ALA A 143 15.90 -40.66 -0.96
C ALA A 143 15.48 -42.13 -0.86
N LYS A 144 14.41 -42.37 -0.07
CA LYS A 144 13.81 -43.71 0.11
C LYS A 144 12.73 -43.93 -0.95
N ILE A 145 13.14 -44.50 -2.08
CA ILE A 145 12.25 -44.76 -3.22
C ILE A 145 11.73 -46.20 -3.18
N THR A 146 10.42 -46.36 -3.12
CA THR A 146 9.74 -47.65 -3.21
C THR A 146 9.57 -48.02 -4.68
N ASN A 147 10.23 -49.08 -5.10
CA ASN A 147 10.23 -49.58 -6.48
C ASN A 147 9.70 -51.01 -6.53
N SER A 148 8.85 -51.30 -7.51
CA SER A 148 8.29 -52.65 -7.77
C SER A 148 8.61 -53.20 -9.15
N SER A 149 9.21 -52.39 -10.05
CA SER A 149 9.57 -52.77 -11.42
C SER A 149 11.03 -52.44 -11.79
N GLY A 150 11.95 -52.52 -10.83
CA GLY A 150 13.37 -52.19 -11.02
C GLY A 150 13.74 -50.79 -10.55
N PRO A 151 15.01 -50.37 -10.64
CA PRO A 151 15.42 -49.06 -10.15
C PRO A 151 14.87 -47.93 -11.05
N VAL A 152 14.71 -46.74 -10.46
CA VAL A 152 14.56 -45.50 -11.24
C VAL A 152 15.85 -45.20 -12.01
N LYS A 153 15.78 -44.27 -12.97
CA LYS A 153 16.96 -43.81 -13.70
C LYS A 153 17.91 -43.03 -12.78
N PRO A 154 19.23 -43.01 -13.08
CA PRO A 154 20.19 -42.27 -12.27
C PRO A 154 19.86 -40.78 -12.11
N VAL A 155 19.33 -40.12 -13.17
CA VAL A 155 18.88 -38.72 -13.11
C VAL A 155 17.75 -38.53 -12.09
N VAL A 156 16.81 -39.47 -12.03
CA VAL A 156 15.68 -39.44 -11.09
C VAL A 156 16.14 -39.70 -9.66
N GLN A 157 17.07 -40.63 -9.45
CA GLN A 157 17.66 -40.83 -8.12
C GLN A 157 18.39 -39.57 -7.64
N ALA A 158 19.22 -38.96 -8.50
CA ALA A 158 19.94 -37.75 -8.16
C ALA A 158 19.01 -36.57 -7.85
N ALA A 159 17.92 -36.42 -8.63
CA ALA A 159 16.90 -35.41 -8.36
C ALA A 159 16.21 -35.63 -7.01
N ALA A 160 15.83 -36.88 -6.71
CA ALA A 160 15.23 -37.24 -5.43
C ALA A 160 16.18 -36.93 -4.25
N ASP A 161 17.45 -37.31 -4.38
CA ASP A 161 18.48 -37.07 -3.35
C ASP A 161 18.70 -35.57 -3.10
N ALA A 162 18.65 -34.76 -4.16
CA ALA A 162 18.70 -33.30 -4.05
C ALA A 162 17.47 -32.76 -3.30
N VAL A 163 16.26 -33.18 -3.68
CA VAL A 163 15.01 -32.72 -3.04
C VAL A 163 15.00 -33.07 -1.54
N VAL A 164 15.32 -34.31 -1.16
CA VAL A 164 15.31 -34.71 0.26
C VAL A 164 16.41 -34.02 1.07
N SER A 165 17.51 -33.60 0.44
CA SER A 165 18.59 -32.87 1.11
C SER A 165 18.22 -31.40 1.37
N ASN A 166 17.37 -30.83 0.51
CA ASN A 166 17.26 -29.40 0.34
C ASN A 166 15.88 -28.83 0.68
N VAL A 167 14.84 -29.67 0.65
CA VAL A 167 13.48 -29.28 1.03
C VAL A 167 13.22 -29.76 2.46
N PRO A 168 13.07 -28.87 3.45
CA PRO A 168 12.81 -29.26 4.83
C PRO A 168 11.59 -30.19 4.95
N GLY A 169 11.78 -31.36 5.56
CA GLY A 169 10.74 -32.37 5.77
C GLY A 169 10.62 -33.42 4.66
N ALA A 170 11.22 -33.21 3.49
CA ALA A 170 11.15 -34.18 2.39
C ALA A 170 11.93 -35.49 2.65
N ASP A 171 12.88 -35.49 3.58
CA ASP A 171 13.60 -36.70 4.03
C ASP A 171 12.74 -37.66 4.88
N SER A 172 11.60 -37.17 5.37
CA SER A 172 10.68 -37.93 6.23
C SER A 172 9.58 -38.68 5.47
N ILE A 173 9.38 -38.37 4.18
CA ILE A 173 8.33 -38.98 3.35
C ILE A 173 8.84 -40.20 2.58
N THR A 174 7.91 -41.01 2.05
CA THR A 174 8.23 -42.07 1.09
C THR A 174 8.05 -41.56 -0.33
N LEU A 175 8.89 -42.04 -1.26
CA LEU A 175 8.75 -41.74 -2.68
C LEU A 175 8.26 -42.98 -3.42
N GLY A 176 7.22 -42.84 -4.24
CA GLY A 176 6.77 -43.86 -5.17
C GLY A 176 7.58 -43.82 -6.46
N GLY A 177 8.37 -44.86 -6.74
CA GLY A 177 9.18 -44.98 -7.95
C GLY A 177 8.55 -45.91 -8.98
N THR A 178 9.33 -46.85 -9.51
CA THR A 178 8.88 -47.71 -10.60
C THR A 178 7.74 -48.65 -10.18
N ARG A 179 6.79 -48.83 -11.09
CA ARG A 179 5.70 -49.82 -10.97
C ARG A 179 5.20 -50.22 -12.35
N PRO A 180 4.60 -51.41 -12.50
CA PRO A 180 3.95 -51.76 -13.76
C PRO A 180 2.74 -50.84 -13.96
N SER A 181 2.68 -50.19 -15.12
CA SER A 181 1.53 -49.38 -15.53
C SER A 181 1.55 -49.24 -17.05
N ALA A 182 0.37 -49.23 -17.66
CA ALA A 182 0.20 -48.98 -19.09
C ALA A 182 -0.24 -47.54 -19.40
N ALA A 183 -0.61 -46.77 -18.37
CA ALA A 183 -1.15 -45.41 -18.52
C ALA A 183 -0.05 -44.36 -18.72
N ASP A 184 1.17 -44.65 -18.29
CA ASP A 184 2.32 -43.74 -18.28
C ASP A 184 3.61 -44.47 -18.71
N PRO A 185 3.69 -45.06 -19.92
CA PRO A 185 4.86 -45.85 -20.32
C PRO A 185 6.19 -45.06 -20.26
N GLY A 186 6.14 -43.74 -20.41
CA GLY A 186 7.27 -42.82 -20.25
C GLY A 186 7.54 -42.32 -18.83
N GLY A 187 6.76 -42.73 -17.83
CA GLY A 187 6.86 -42.29 -16.44
C GLY A 187 7.36 -43.38 -15.48
N HIS A 188 6.49 -43.86 -14.57
CA HIS A 188 6.90 -44.81 -13.53
C HIS A 188 7.45 -46.13 -14.08
N PRO A 189 6.82 -46.80 -15.07
CA PRO A 189 7.32 -48.06 -15.62
C PRO A 189 8.72 -47.95 -16.22
N SER A 190 9.10 -46.80 -16.75
CA SER A 190 10.41 -46.56 -17.36
C SER A 190 11.43 -45.95 -16.41
N GLY A 191 11.04 -45.65 -15.16
CA GLY A 191 11.91 -45.09 -14.13
C GLY A 191 12.19 -43.61 -14.28
N TYR A 192 11.33 -42.89 -14.98
CA TYR A 192 11.40 -41.44 -15.22
C TYR A 192 10.41 -40.63 -14.39
N ALA A 193 9.68 -41.24 -13.44
CA ALA A 193 8.73 -40.52 -12.59
C ALA A 193 8.88 -40.85 -11.11
N LEU A 194 8.53 -39.87 -10.27
CA LEU A 194 8.40 -40.01 -8.82
C LEU A 194 7.10 -39.39 -8.30
N ASP A 195 6.48 -40.09 -7.35
CA ASP A 195 5.38 -39.59 -6.53
C ASP A 195 5.93 -39.25 -5.13
N TYR A 196 5.88 -37.98 -4.74
CA TYR A 196 6.33 -37.53 -3.43
C TYR A 196 5.17 -37.61 -2.42
N MET A 197 5.12 -38.66 -1.60
CA MET A 197 3.93 -38.96 -0.77
C MET A 197 3.80 -38.04 0.45
N VAL A 198 3.23 -36.85 0.26
CA VAL A 198 3.01 -35.83 1.31
C VAL A 198 1.71 -36.02 2.09
N LEU A 199 0.81 -36.88 1.59
CA LEU A 199 -0.48 -37.23 2.20
C LEU A 199 -1.37 -36.00 2.40
N THR A 200 -1.43 -35.46 3.62
CA THR A 200 -2.26 -34.29 3.95
C THR A 200 -1.43 -33.01 4.13
N ASP A 201 -0.11 -33.07 3.98
CA ASP A 201 0.78 -31.92 4.13
C ASP A 201 0.94 -31.18 2.79
N SER A 202 -0.07 -30.38 2.43
CA SER A 202 -0.03 -29.62 1.18
C SER A 202 1.08 -28.56 1.18
N ALA A 203 1.47 -28.03 2.34
CA ALA A 203 2.57 -27.07 2.44
C ALA A 203 3.92 -27.70 2.08
N LEU A 204 4.16 -28.95 2.50
CA LEU A 204 5.32 -29.71 2.02
C LEU A 204 5.23 -30.00 0.53
N GLY A 205 4.04 -30.34 0.03
CA GLY A 205 3.78 -30.53 -1.41
C GLY A 205 4.15 -29.28 -2.22
N ASP A 206 3.67 -28.11 -1.80
CA ASP A 206 3.98 -26.81 -2.43
C ASP A 206 5.48 -26.51 -2.40
N ALA A 207 6.16 -26.78 -1.28
CA ALA A 207 7.61 -26.57 -1.16
C ALA A 207 8.39 -27.49 -2.11
N ILE A 208 7.99 -28.76 -2.25
CA ILE A 208 8.59 -29.70 -3.19
C ILE A 208 8.37 -29.22 -4.63
N VAL A 209 7.14 -28.83 -5.00
CA VAL A 209 6.82 -28.33 -6.34
C VAL A 209 7.62 -27.08 -6.67
N GLN A 210 7.71 -26.12 -5.75
CA GLN A 210 8.48 -24.89 -5.95
C GLN A 210 9.97 -25.19 -6.17
N TYR A 211 10.56 -26.10 -5.38
CA TYR A 211 11.94 -26.51 -5.58
C TYR A 211 12.19 -27.10 -6.98
N HIS A 212 11.26 -27.92 -7.49
CA HIS A 212 11.35 -28.44 -8.85
C HIS A 212 11.20 -27.36 -9.93
N ILE A 213 10.38 -26.34 -9.68
CA ILE A 213 10.25 -25.19 -10.60
C ILE A 213 11.54 -24.39 -10.67
N ASP A 214 12.14 -24.08 -9.52
CA ASP A 214 13.34 -23.26 -9.43
C ASP A 214 14.57 -23.98 -10.00
N HIS A 215 14.63 -25.32 -9.86
CA HIS A 215 15.74 -26.16 -10.33
C HIS A 215 15.38 -26.99 -11.57
N TRP A 216 14.37 -26.61 -12.34
CA TRP A 216 13.76 -27.41 -13.41
C TRP A 216 14.77 -28.02 -14.39
N ALA A 217 15.70 -27.21 -14.89
CA ALA A 217 16.70 -27.68 -15.86
C ALA A 217 17.78 -28.55 -15.21
N GLU A 218 18.19 -28.23 -13.98
CA GLU A 218 19.22 -28.95 -13.23
C GLU A 218 18.74 -30.36 -12.84
N LEU A 219 17.50 -30.47 -12.37
CA LEU A 219 16.89 -31.74 -11.98
C LEU A 219 16.40 -32.57 -13.18
N GLY A 220 16.37 -31.98 -14.38
CA GLY A 220 15.86 -32.65 -15.58
C GLY A 220 14.34 -32.83 -15.58
N VAL A 221 13.59 -31.90 -14.99
CA VAL A 221 12.11 -31.97 -14.95
C VAL A 221 11.54 -31.84 -16.37
N GLU A 222 10.54 -32.67 -16.66
CA GLU A 222 9.75 -32.63 -17.89
C GLU A 222 8.35 -32.05 -17.64
N TYR A 223 7.67 -32.52 -16.60
CA TYR A 223 6.41 -31.94 -16.13
C TYR A 223 6.15 -32.27 -14.66
N ILE A 224 5.24 -31.51 -14.05
CA ILE A 224 4.77 -31.71 -12.67
C ILE A 224 3.24 -31.80 -12.70
N ILE A 225 2.67 -32.70 -11.89
CA ILE A 225 1.25 -32.73 -11.58
C ILE A 225 1.08 -32.54 -10.07
N TRP A 226 0.27 -31.55 -9.68
CA TRP A 226 -0.04 -31.26 -8.28
C TRP A 226 -1.43 -30.65 -8.16
N GLU A 227 -2.21 -31.07 -7.17
CA GLU A 227 -3.58 -30.59 -6.91
C GLU A 227 -4.46 -30.51 -8.17
N GLN A 228 -4.49 -31.61 -8.93
CA GLN A 228 -5.27 -31.75 -10.17
C GLN A 228 -4.86 -30.78 -11.29
N ARG A 229 -3.64 -30.21 -11.22
CA ARG A 229 -3.11 -29.31 -12.25
C ARG A 229 -1.79 -29.84 -12.77
N MET A 230 -1.51 -29.58 -14.03
CA MET A 230 -0.26 -29.93 -14.69
C MET A 230 0.52 -28.67 -15.09
N LEU A 231 1.83 -28.69 -14.86
CA LEU A 231 2.78 -27.69 -15.32
C LEU A 231 3.81 -28.40 -16.24
N SER A 232 3.97 -27.91 -17.46
CA SER A 232 4.86 -28.53 -18.47
C SER A 232 6.12 -27.72 -18.78
N SER A 233 6.33 -26.59 -18.09
CA SER A 233 7.54 -25.77 -18.21
C SER A 233 7.66 -24.85 -16.99
N PRO A 234 8.89 -24.43 -16.59
CA PRO A 234 9.10 -23.71 -15.33
C PRO A 234 8.42 -22.33 -15.28
N GLY A 235 8.19 -21.69 -16.43
CA GLY A 235 7.45 -20.43 -16.56
C GLY A 235 6.09 -20.58 -17.21
N GLY A 236 5.58 -21.81 -17.33
CA GLY A 236 4.31 -22.11 -17.98
C GLY A 236 3.10 -21.82 -17.12
N SER A 237 1.92 -21.93 -17.72
CA SER A 237 0.65 -21.90 -16.98
C SER A 237 0.30 -23.28 -16.46
N TRP A 238 -0.28 -23.33 -15.26
CA TRP A 238 -0.93 -24.54 -14.75
C TRP A 238 -2.21 -24.82 -15.53
N VAL A 239 -2.36 -26.06 -16.00
CA VAL A 239 -3.53 -26.54 -16.75
C VAL A 239 -4.33 -27.50 -15.86
N MET A 240 -5.60 -27.21 -15.62
CA MET A 240 -6.50 -28.12 -14.89
C MET A 240 -6.65 -29.45 -15.66
N MET A 241 -6.48 -30.56 -14.94
CA MET A 241 -6.76 -31.90 -15.45
C MET A 241 -8.24 -32.26 -15.28
N GLU A 242 -8.70 -33.22 -16.08
CA GLU A 242 -9.97 -33.89 -15.83
C GLU A 242 -9.97 -34.54 -14.44
N ASP A 243 -11.15 -34.60 -13.82
CA ASP A 243 -11.33 -35.37 -12.59
C ASP A 243 -11.24 -36.87 -12.89
N ARG A 244 -10.20 -37.50 -12.35
CA ARG A 244 -9.92 -38.95 -12.50
C ARG A 244 -10.48 -39.77 -11.33
N GLY A 245 -11.14 -39.13 -10.37
CA GLY A 245 -11.80 -39.75 -9.24
C GLY A 245 -10.87 -39.97 -8.05
N GLY A 246 -10.99 -39.11 -7.04
CA GLY A 246 -10.37 -39.29 -5.73
C GLY A 246 -9.01 -38.60 -5.55
N THR A 247 -8.56 -38.54 -4.30
CA THR A 247 -7.37 -37.78 -3.87
C THR A 247 -6.11 -38.18 -4.64
N THR A 248 -5.79 -39.47 -4.68
CA THR A 248 -4.57 -39.97 -5.32
C THR A 248 -4.63 -39.84 -6.84
N ALA A 249 -5.76 -40.19 -7.48
CA ALA A 249 -5.87 -40.07 -8.94
C ALA A 249 -5.77 -38.62 -9.44
N ASN A 250 -6.20 -37.68 -8.59
CA ASN A 250 -6.11 -36.24 -8.84
C ASN A 250 -4.88 -35.58 -8.22
N HIS A 251 -3.92 -36.35 -7.67
CA HIS A 251 -2.63 -35.84 -7.18
C HIS A 251 -2.76 -34.78 -6.08
N TYR A 252 -3.73 -34.95 -5.18
CA TYR A 252 -3.89 -34.08 -4.00
C TYR A 252 -3.05 -34.53 -2.80
N ASP A 253 -2.55 -35.78 -2.80
CA ASP A 253 -1.76 -36.38 -1.73
C ASP A 253 -0.29 -36.62 -2.10
N HIS A 254 0.09 -36.32 -3.34
CA HIS A 254 1.48 -36.34 -3.80
C HIS A 254 1.71 -35.42 -5.01
N PRO A 255 2.79 -34.62 -5.02
CA PRO A 255 3.37 -34.14 -6.26
C PRO A 255 3.88 -35.30 -7.09
N HIS A 256 3.47 -35.37 -8.35
CA HIS A 256 4.05 -36.28 -9.34
C HIS A 256 4.96 -35.49 -10.26
N VAL A 257 6.19 -35.98 -10.45
CA VAL A 257 7.20 -35.32 -11.27
C VAL A 257 7.76 -36.31 -12.28
N ASN A 258 7.75 -35.94 -13.55
CA ASN A 258 8.42 -36.68 -14.61
C ASN A 258 9.73 -36.00 -15.01
N TYR A 259 10.70 -36.79 -15.43
CA TYR A 259 12.07 -36.37 -15.73
C TYR A 259 12.53 -36.87 -17.10
N ARG A 260 13.59 -36.26 -17.65
CA ARG A 260 14.20 -36.59 -18.95
C ARG A 260 15.70 -36.87 -18.87
#